data_AF-A0A7R9JIL6-F1
#
_entry.id   AF-A0A7R9JIL6-F1
#
_cell.length_a   1.000
_cell.length_b   1.000
_cell.length_c   1.000
_cell.angle_alpha   90.00
_cell.angle_beta   90.00
_cell.angle_gamma   90.00
#
_symmetry.space_group_name_H-M   'P 1'
#
loop_
_entity.id
_entity.type
_entity.pdbx_description
1 polymer ?
#
loop_
_entity_poly.entity_id
_entity_poly.type
_entity_poly.pdbx_seq_one_letter_code
_entity_poly.pdbx_strand_id
1 'polypeptide(L)'
;FPDLFWKSPELLRDLNSSVYGSPKADVYAFAIILYEIIGRHGPFGLCPYEPREIVDRVKKYVEDDEVPFRPDLDLLHESDVKCPDYVLSCMQDCWAETPDARPDFSVIRNRLKKMREGMQHNIMDQMMDIMEKYANNLEDLVNERTRLLYEEKQKTEDLLHRMLPA
;
A
#
# COMPACT_ATOMS: atom_id res chain seq x y z
N PHE A 1 2.73 17.58 4.42
CA PHE A 1 1.28 17.36 4.25
C PHE A 1 0.98 16.49 3.04
N PRO A 2 1.57 16.74 1.84
CA PRO A 2 1.40 15.84 0.70
C PRO A 2 1.74 14.37 1.01
N ASP A 3 2.71 14.13 1.90
CA ASP A 3 3.13 12.80 2.35
C ASP A 3 2.02 11.97 3.04
N LEU A 4 0.88 12.60 3.33
CA LEU A 4 -0.27 11.96 3.99
C LEU A 4 -1.36 11.49 3.03
N PHE A 5 -1.26 11.77 1.72
CA PHE A 5 -2.33 11.49 0.77
C PHE A 5 -2.67 10.01 0.61
N TRP A 6 -1.69 9.12 0.81
CA TRP A 6 -1.88 7.67 0.75
C TRP A 6 -2.29 7.06 2.09
N LYS A 7 -2.30 7.84 3.17
CA LYS A 7 -2.67 7.36 4.50
C LYS A 7 -4.19 7.26 4.60
N SER A 8 -4.67 6.12 5.07
CA SER A 8 -6.11 5.84 5.16
C SER A 8 -6.83 6.72 6.19
N PRO A 9 -8.16 6.95 6.04
CA PRO A 9 -8.92 7.83 6.93
C PRO A 9 -8.77 7.46 8.40
N GLU A 10 -8.82 6.17 8.75
CA GLU A 10 -8.68 5.68 10.11
C GLU A 10 -7.30 5.98 10.71
N LEU A 11 -6.23 5.85 9.92
CA LEU A 11 -4.88 6.16 10.38
C LEU A 11 -4.62 7.68 10.44
N LEU A 12 -5.34 8.48 9.65
CA LEU A 12 -5.29 9.94 9.74
C LEU A 12 -6.06 10.48 10.96
N ARG A 13 -7.09 9.76 11.42
CA ARG A 13 -7.89 10.10 12.61
C ARG A 13 -7.19 9.71 13.90
N ASP A 14 -6.51 8.56 13.91
CA ASP A 14 -5.83 8.09 15.11
C ASP A 14 -4.36 8.54 15.16
N LEU A 15 -4.10 9.49 16.07
CA LEU A 15 -2.76 10.03 16.33
C LEU A 15 -1.82 8.99 16.98
N ASN A 16 -2.35 7.98 17.66
CA ASN A 16 -1.58 6.92 18.31
C ASN A 16 -1.30 5.73 17.38
N SER A 17 -2.12 5.53 16.35
CA SER A 17 -1.93 4.47 15.33
C SER A 17 -0.80 4.77 14.33
N SER A 18 -0.14 5.93 14.41
CA SER A 18 0.97 6.25 13.49
C SER A 18 2.16 5.28 13.57
N VAL A 19 2.22 4.42 14.59
CA VAL A 19 3.29 3.44 14.78
C VAL A 19 2.99 2.11 14.08
N TYR A 20 1.72 1.77 13.83
CA TYR A 20 1.33 0.48 13.29
C TYR A 20 0.43 0.65 12.06
N GLY A 21 0.95 0.28 10.88
CA GLY A 21 0.15 0.13 9.66
C GLY A 21 -0.81 -1.06 9.77
N SER A 22 -1.72 -1.19 8.81
CA SER A 22 -2.60 -2.35 8.70
C SER A 22 -2.72 -2.81 7.24
N PRO A 23 -2.95 -4.11 6.97
CA PRO A 23 -3.16 -4.58 5.61
C PRO A 23 -4.33 -3.85 4.90
N LYS A 24 -5.35 -3.42 5.64
CA LYS A 24 -6.47 -2.66 5.09
C LYS A 24 -6.10 -1.21 4.76
N ALA A 25 -5.15 -0.62 5.49
CA ALA A 25 -4.60 0.68 5.13
C ALA A 25 -3.75 0.59 3.86
N ASP A 26 -2.99 -0.50 3.68
CA ASP A 26 -2.24 -0.74 2.44
C ASP A 26 -3.16 -0.89 1.22
N VAL A 27 -4.33 -1.51 1.39
CA VAL A 27 -5.36 -1.60 0.33
C VAL A 27 -5.89 -0.21 -0.06
N TYR A 28 -6.10 0.68 0.92
CA TYR A 28 -6.46 2.08 0.63
C TYR A 28 -5.34 2.79 -0.14
N ALA A 29 -4.09 2.70 0.35
CA ALA A 29 -2.94 3.31 -0.30
C ALA A 29 -2.77 2.81 -1.74
N PHE A 30 -2.97 1.51 -1.97
CA PHE A 30 -2.97 0.90 -3.29
C PHE A 30 -3.99 1.55 -4.24
N ALA A 31 -5.21 1.85 -3.78
CA ALA A 31 -6.23 2.51 -4.60
C ALA A 31 -5.78 3.92 -5.05
N ILE A 32 -5.21 4.69 -4.13
CA ILE A 32 -4.72 6.05 -4.41
C ILE A 32 -3.52 6.00 -5.39
N ILE A 33 -2.62 5.04 -5.23
CA ILE A 33 -1.49 4.82 -6.16
C ILE A 33 -2.02 4.40 -7.54
N LEU A 34 -3.00 3.50 -7.60
CA LEU A 34 -3.58 3.05 -8.87
C LEU A 34 -4.25 4.22 -9.60
N TYR A 35 -4.95 5.08 -8.87
CA TYR A 35 -5.53 6.33 -9.39
C TYR A 35 -4.44 7.24 -9.98
N GLU A 36 -3.37 7.49 -9.24
CA GLU A 36 -2.24 8.32 -9.67
C GLU A 36 -1.56 7.79 -10.94
N ILE A 37 -1.36 6.46 -11.01
CA ILE A 37 -0.76 5.80 -12.18
C ILE A 37 -1.64 5.98 -13.42
N ILE A 38 -2.95 5.74 -13.30
CA ILE A 38 -3.87 5.77 -14.44
C ILE A 38 -4.14 7.21 -14.87
N GLY A 39 -4.45 8.09 -13.92
CA GLY A 39 -4.76 9.49 -14.19
C GLY A 39 -3.55 10.31 -14.60
N ARG A 40 -2.32 9.83 -14.34
CA ARG A 40 -1.05 10.56 -14.59
C ARG A 40 -1.06 11.98 -14.01
N HIS A 41 -1.81 12.13 -12.95
CA HIS A 41 -1.92 13.30 -12.10
C HIS A 41 -1.59 12.85 -10.68
N GLY A 42 -1.34 13.79 -9.77
CA GLY A 42 -1.08 13.45 -8.37
C GLY A 42 -2.24 12.63 -7.73
N PRO A 43 -2.07 12.18 -6.48
CA PRO A 43 -2.99 11.23 -5.83
C PRO A 43 -4.45 11.69 -5.70
N PHE A 44 -4.73 12.98 -5.83
CA PHE A 44 -6.09 13.56 -5.87
C PHE A 44 -6.41 14.26 -7.20
N GLY A 45 -5.64 13.99 -8.26
CA GLY A 45 -5.89 14.49 -9.61
C GLY A 45 -5.73 16.00 -9.71
N LEU A 46 -6.74 16.65 -10.30
CA LEU A 46 -6.84 18.10 -10.47
C LEU A 46 -7.64 18.77 -9.34
N CYS A 47 -7.67 18.14 -8.16
CA CYS A 47 -8.37 18.68 -7.00
C CYS A 47 -7.90 20.12 -6.69
N PRO A 48 -8.82 21.10 -6.60
CA PRO A 48 -8.46 22.51 -6.42
C PRO A 48 -8.09 22.88 -4.98
N TYR A 49 -8.19 21.93 -4.05
CA TYR A 49 -7.94 22.16 -2.64
C TYR A 49 -6.46 22.07 -2.28
N GLU A 50 -6.04 22.87 -1.30
CA GLU A 50 -4.69 22.79 -0.76
C GLU A 50 -4.44 21.44 -0.06
N PRO A 51 -3.20 20.92 -0.01
CA PRO A 51 -2.90 19.60 0.56
C PRO A 51 -3.44 19.36 1.97
N ARG A 52 -3.41 20.39 2.82
CA ARG A 52 -3.96 20.31 4.18
C ARG A 52 -5.48 20.11 4.17
N GLU A 53 -6.17 20.84 3.30
CA GLU A 53 -7.62 20.82 3.19
C GLU A 53 -8.12 19.49 2.61
N ILE A 54 -7.37 18.90 1.68
CA ILE A 54 -7.59 17.52 1.20
C ILE A 54 -7.53 16.54 2.36
N VAL A 55 -6.44 16.57 3.13
CA VAL A 55 -6.26 15.67 4.29
C VAL A 55 -7.35 15.87 5.33
N ASP A 56 -7.73 17.11 5.63
CA ASP A 56 -8.80 17.42 6.59
C ASP A 56 -10.17 16.90 6.09
N ARG A 57 -10.44 16.94 4.79
CA ARG A 57 -11.65 16.32 4.19
C ARG A 57 -11.65 14.81 4.27
N VAL A 58 -10.52 14.16 3.98
CA VAL A 58 -10.39 12.68 4.10
C VAL A 58 -10.57 12.24 5.56
N LYS A 59 -10.12 13.05 6.52
CA LYS A 59 -10.25 12.79 7.96
C LYS A 59 -11.68 12.92 8.48
N LYS A 60 -12.53 13.74 7.84
CA LYS A 60 -13.89 13.99 8.32
C LYS A 60 -14.65 12.67 8.38
N TYR A 61 -15.30 12.39 9.52
CA TYR A 61 -16.24 11.27 9.60
C TYR A 61 -17.45 11.59 8.71
N VAL A 62 -17.84 10.63 7.89
CA VAL A 62 -19.06 10.69 7.07
C VAL A 62 -20.18 9.94 7.79
N GLU A 63 -21.39 10.46 7.67
CA GLU A 63 -22.62 9.77 8.08
C GLU A 63 -22.96 8.68 7.04
N ASP A 64 -23.83 7.73 7.39
CA ASP A 64 -24.11 6.55 6.54
C ASP A 64 -24.60 6.89 5.12
N ASP A 65 -25.23 8.06 4.93
CA ASP A 65 -25.75 8.53 3.63
C ASP A 65 -24.81 9.54 2.92
N GLU A 66 -23.69 9.95 3.55
CA GLU A 66 -22.75 10.91 2.97
C GLU A 66 -21.63 10.19 2.19
N VAL A 67 -21.35 10.65 0.96
CA VAL A 67 -20.25 10.11 0.16
C VAL A 67 -18.91 10.62 0.72
N PRO A 68 -17.97 9.73 1.09
CA PRO A 68 -16.66 10.15 1.59
C PRO A 68 -15.86 10.88 0.52
N PHE A 69 -15.08 11.88 0.93
CA PHE A 69 -14.19 12.60 0.02
C PHE A 69 -13.08 11.68 -0.49
N ARG A 70 -13.00 11.50 -1.81
CA ARG A 70 -12.06 10.62 -2.53
C ARG A 70 -11.61 11.29 -3.84
N PRO A 71 -10.54 10.78 -4.49
CA PRO A 71 -10.15 11.25 -5.82
C PRO A 71 -11.29 11.10 -6.85
N ASP A 72 -11.37 12.05 -7.78
CA ASP A 72 -12.43 12.14 -8.76
C ASP A 72 -12.24 11.12 -9.91
N LEU A 73 -13.08 10.08 -9.93
CA LEU A 73 -13.02 9.04 -10.96
C LEU A 73 -13.45 9.53 -12.35
N ASP A 74 -14.15 10.65 -12.47
CA ASP A 74 -14.56 11.19 -13.78
C ASP A 74 -13.34 11.65 -14.59
N LEU A 75 -12.29 12.11 -13.91
CA LEU A 75 -11.00 12.42 -14.54
C LEU A 75 -10.36 11.19 -15.21
N LEU A 76 -10.66 9.97 -14.74
CA LEU A 76 -10.17 8.74 -15.36
C LEU A 76 -11.03 8.30 -16.55
N HIS A 77 -12.31 8.68 -16.57
CA HIS A 77 -13.20 8.44 -17.71
C HIS A 77 -12.90 9.35 -18.90
N GLU A 78 -12.55 10.61 -18.62
CA GLU A 78 -12.28 11.64 -19.63
C GLU A 78 -10.84 11.63 -20.16
N SER A 79 -9.93 10.90 -19.50
CA SER A 79 -8.55 10.78 -19.95
C SER A 79 -8.42 10.03 -21.28
N ASP A 80 -7.38 10.34 -22.07
CA ASP A 80 -7.07 9.65 -23.35
C ASP A 80 -6.97 8.12 -23.21
N VAL A 81 -6.73 7.63 -21.98
CA VAL A 81 -6.71 6.22 -21.61
C VAL A 81 -8.01 5.90 -20.88
N LYS A 82 -9.05 5.51 -21.63
CA LYS A 82 -10.33 5.10 -21.03
C LYS A 82 -10.10 3.94 -20.06
N CYS A 83 -10.13 4.25 -18.75
CA CYS A 83 -9.96 3.27 -17.70
C CYS A 83 -11.14 2.28 -17.73
N PRO A 84 -10.91 0.95 -17.80
CA PRO A 84 -12.01 0.00 -17.81
C PRO A 84 -12.83 0.02 -16.52
N ASP A 85 -14.17 -0.11 -16.62
CA ASP A 85 -15.09 -0.04 -15.48
C ASP A 85 -14.75 -1.02 -14.34
N TYR A 86 -14.23 -2.22 -14.67
CA TYR A 86 -13.83 -3.19 -13.65
C TYR A 86 -12.64 -2.72 -12.80
N VAL A 87 -11.76 -1.89 -13.37
CA VAL A 87 -10.63 -1.29 -12.65
C VAL A 87 -11.14 -0.18 -11.74
N LEU A 88 -12.01 0.69 -12.26
CA LEU A 88 -12.63 1.77 -11.50
C LEU A 88 -13.43 1.24 -10.31
N SER A 89 -14.28 0.23 -10.53
CA SER A 89 -15.04 -0.42 -9.46
C SER A 89 -14.12 -1.08 -8.43
N CYS A 90 -13.05 -1.76 -8.86
CA CYS A 90 -12.09 -2.34 -7.92
C CYS A 90 -11.37 -1.28 -7.09
N MET A 91 -10.95 -0.17 -7.72
CA MET A 91 -10.32 0.97 -7.06
C MET A 91 -11.26 1.59 -6.03
N GLN A 92 -12.54 1.75 -6.39
CA GLN A 92 -13.56 2.33 -5.51
C GLN A 92 -13.78 1.49 -4.25
N ASP A 93 -13.82 0.16 -4.38
CA ASP A 93 -13.95 -0.75 -3.23
C ASP A 93 -12.69 -0.73 -2.34
N CYS A 94 -11.50 -0.56 -2.93
CA CYS A 94 -10.24 -0.53 -2.18
C CYS A 94 -10.10 0.68 -1.25
N TRP A 95 -10.72 1.82 -1.56
CA TRP A 95 -10.70 3.01 -0.69
C TRP A 95 -11.97 3.23 0.12
N ALA A 96 -12.75 2.16 0.35
CA ALA A 96 -13.94 2.21 1.19
C ALA A 96 -13.64 2.83 2.56
N GLU A 97 -14.61 3.57 3.08
CA GLU A 97 -14.49 4.28 4.36
C GLU A 97 -14.24 3.31 5.52
N THR A 98 -15.06 2.26 5.61
CA THR A 98 -14.89 1.16 6.56
C THR A 98 -13.74 0.24 6.13
N PRO A 99 -12.69 0.03 6.96
CA PRO A 99 -11.55 -0.82 6.59
C PRO A 99 -11.92 -2.25 6.23
N ASP A 100 -12.90 -2.83 6.93
CA ASP A 100 -13.35 -4.22 6.70
C ASP A 100 -14.11 -4.40 5.39
N ALA A 101 -14.70 -3.33 4.84
CA ALA A 101 -15.38 -3.37 3.56
C ALA A 101 -14.40 -3.44 2.37
N ARG A 102 -13.13 -3.09 2.58
CA ARG A 102 -12.11 -3.14 1.54
C ARG A 102 -11.78 -4.59 1.19
N PRO A 103 -11.64 -4.97 -0.09
CA PRO A 103 -11.23 -6.31 -0.49
C PRO A 103 -9.81 -6.63 -0.01
N ASP A 104 -9.47 -7.92 0.09
CA ASP A 104 -8.07 -8.32 0.28
C ASP A 104 -7.29 -8.32 -1.06
N PHE A 105 -5.96 -8.35 -0.99
CA PHE A 105 -5.12 -8.36 -2.18
C PHE A 105 -5.32 -9.58 -3.08
N SER A 106 -5.81 -10.71 -2.54
CA SER A 106 -6.14 -11.89 -3.34
C SER A 106 -7.35 -11.63 -4.24
N VAL A 107 -8.40 -11.00 -3.71
CA VAL A 107 -9.59 -10.56 -4.46
C VAL A 107 -9.22 -9.47 -5.45
N ILE A 108 -8.42 -8.47 -5.05
CA ILE A 108 -7.96 -7.39 -5.93
C ILE A 108 -7.19 -7.97 -7.13
N ARG A 109 -6.23 -8.87 -6.88
CA ARG A 109 -5.45 -9.55 -7.93
C ARG A 109 -6.35 -10.28 -8.93
N ASN A 110 -7.39 -10.96 -8.45
CA ASN A 110 -8.32 -11.68 -9.31
C ASN A 110 -9.18 -10.72 -10.14
N ARG A 111 -9.68 -9.63 -9.55
CA ARG A 111 -10.46 -8.61 -10.26
C ARG A 111 -9.65 -7.90 -11.34
N LEU A 112 -8.38 -7.62 -11.07
CA LEU A 112 -7.47 -6.92 -11.98
C LEU A 112 -6.71 -7.84 -12.95
N LYS A 113 -6.94 -9.16 -12.91
CA LYS A 113 -6.23 -10.14 -13.74
C LYS A 113 -6.27 -9.82 -15.23
N LYS A 114 -7.40 -9.27 -15.70
CA LYS A 114 -7.60 -8.89 -17.11
C LYS A 114 -6.69 -7.76 -17.58
N MET A 115 -6.13 -6.95 -16.67
CA MET A 115 -5.16 -5.91 -17.05
C MET A 115 -3.90 -6.52 -17.67
N ARG A 116 -3.59 -7.78 -17.37
CA ARG A 116 -2.46 -8.51 -17.93
C ARG A 116 -2.77 -9.18 -19.28
N GLU A 117 -4.04 -9.24 -19.68
CA GLU A 117 -4.42 -9.84 -20.96
C GLU A 117 -3.93 -8.95 -22.11
N GLY A 118 -3.03 -9.48 -22.93
CA GLY A 118 -2.43 -8.73 -24.06
C GLY A 118 -1.10 -8.03 -23.74
N MET A 119 -0.72 -7.90 -22.46
CA MET A 119 0.67 -7.65 -22.08
C MET A 119 1.45 -8.96 -22.25
N GLN A 120 1.95 -9.20 -23.46
CA GLN A 120 3.03 -10.17 -23.68
C GLN A 120 4.12 -9.86 -22.66
N HIS A 121 4.47 -10.84 -21.81
CA HIS A 121 5.48 -10.71 -20.75
C HIS A 121 6.68 -9.91 -21.28
N ASN A 122 6.78 -8.63 -20.92
CA ASN A 122 7.86 -7.81 -21.40
C ASN A 122 9.12 -8.29 -20.68
N ILE A 123 10.28 -8.25 -21.33
CA ILE A 123 11.57 -8.66 -20.73
C ILE A 123 11.78 -7.94 -19.39
N MET A 124 11.26 -6.71 -19.27
CA MET A 124 11.26 -5.92 -18.05
C MET A 124 10.39 -6.52 -16.93
N ASP A 125 9.21 -7.06 -17.24
CA ASP A 125 8.34 -7.72 -16.26
C ASP A 125 8.99 -9.00 -15.73
N GLN A 126 9.63 -9.77 -16.61
CA GLN A 126 10.41 -10.94 -16.20
C GLN A 126 11.57 -10.54 -15.29
N MET A 127 12.22 -9.40 -15.57
CA MET A 127 13.30 -8.89 -14.73
C MET A 127 12.79 -8.38 -13.38
N MET A 128 11.60 -7.78 -13.31
CA MET A 128 10.95 -7.41 -12.05
C MET A 128 10.60 -8.63 -11.19
N ASP A 129 10.00 -9.67 -11.80
CA ASP A 129 9.70 -10.93 -11.11
C ASP A 129 10.97 -11.60 -10.56
N ILE A 130 12.07 -11.53 -11.32
CA ILE A 130 13.37 -12.03 -10.89
C ILE A 130 13.91 -11.20 -9.71
N MET A 131 13.83 -9.86 -9.77
CA MET A 131 14.27 -8.97 -8.69
C MET A 131 13.46 -9.17 -7.41
N GLU A 132 12.14 -9.32 -7.50
CA GLU A 132 11.28 -9.59 -6.35
C GLU A 132 11.67 -10.90 -5.66
N LYS A 133 11.89 -11.96 -6.44
CA LYS A 133 12.39 -13.25 -5.91
C LYS A 133 13.76 -13.13 -5.27
N TYR A 134 14.67 -12.35 -5.86
CA TYR A 134 15.99 -12.11 -5.27
C TYR A 134 15.88 -11.33 -3.95
N ALA A 135 15.04 -10.29 -3.88
CA ALA A 135 14.82 -9.51 -2.67
C ALA A 135 14.28 -10.39 -1.53
N ASN A 136 13.24 -11.17 -1.80
CA ASN A 136 12.65 -12.09 -0.82
C ASN A 136 13.67 -13.13 -0.33
N ASN A 137 14.39 -13.78 -1.26
CA ASN A 137 15.42 -14.76 -0.90
C ASN A 137 16.57 -14.13 -0.10
N LEU A 138 16.93 -12.88 -0.41
CA LEU A 138 17.97 -12.16 0.31
C LEU A 138 17.52 -11.81 1.72
N GLU A 139 16.28 -11.38 1.89
CA GLU A 139 15.68 -11.10 3.19
C GLU A 139 15.66 -12.34 4.08
N ASP A 140 15.23 -13.49 3.53
CA ASP A 140 15.28 -14.78 4.22
C ASP A 140 16.70 -15.15 4.65
N LEU A 141 17.68 -14.96 3.77
CA LEU A 141 19.08 -15.27 4.07
C LEU A 141 19.67 -14.32 5.14
N VAL A 142 19.32 -13.03 5.09
CA VAL A 142 19.73 -12.04 6.10
C VAL A 142 19.13 -12.40 7.44
N ASN A 143 17.85 -12.76 7.49
CA ASN A 143 17.16 -13.19 8.70
C ASN A 143 17.83 -14.41 9.32
N GLU A 144 18.14 -15.44 8.50
CA GLU A 144 18.79 -16.65 8.99
C GLU A 144 20.21 -16.40 9.50
N ARG A 145 21.03 -15.61 8.79
CA ARG A 145 22.38 -15.25 9.26
C ARG A 145 22.34 -14.42 10.53
N THR A 146 21.37 -13.52 10.65
CA THR A 146 21.18 -12.71 11.85
C THR A 146 20.81 -13.58 13.04
N ARG A 147 19.94 -14.58 12.83
CA ARG A 147 19.57 -15.58 13.84
C ARG A 147 20.79 -16.38 14.32
N LEU A 148 21.57 -16.94 13.39
CA LEU A 148 22.77 -17.72 13.71
C LEU A 148 23.83 -16.88 14.45
N LEU A 149 24.02 -15.63 14.04
CA LEU A 149 24.96 -14.72 14.69
C LEU A 149 24.54 -14.45 16.15
N TYR A 150 23.24 -14.29 16.41
CA TYR A 150 22.72 -14.09 17.75
C TYR A 150 22.97 -15.32 18.64
N GLU A 151 22.74 -16.52 18.12
CA GLU A 151 23.02 -17.78 18.83
C GLU A 151 24.51 -17.96 19.16
N GLU A 152 25.41 -17.71 18.21
CA GLU A 152 26.86 -17.80 18.44
C GLU A 152 27.36 -16.73 19.40
N LYS A 153 26.80 -15.52 19.33
CA LYS A 153 27.10 -14.46 20.30
C LYS A 153 26.70 -14.90 21.70
N GLN A 154 25.51 -15.46 21.89
CA GLN A 154 25.03 -15.92 23.20
C GLN A 154 25.93 -17.03 23.77
N LYS A 155 26.30 -18.03 22.95
CA LYS A 155 27.26 -19.08 23.37
C LYS A 155 28.60 -18.50 23.80
N THR A 156 29.08 -17.48 23.07
CA THR A 156 30.34 -16.81 23.40
C THR A 156 30.24 -16.03 24.71
N GLU A 157 29.16 -15.30 24.94
CA GLU A 157 28.89 -14.57 26.19
C GLU A 157 28.77 -15.54 27.38
N ASP A 158 28.05 -16.66 27.22
CA ASP A 158 27.93 -17.70 28.24
C ASP A 158 29.28 -18.31 28.60
N LEU A 159 30.13 -18.56 27.60
CA LEU A 159 31.49 -19.07 27.82
C LEU A 159 32.35 -18.03 28.54
N LEU A 160 32.25 -16.76 28.15
CA LEU A 160 32.98 -15.65 28.75
C LEU A 160 32.59 -15.47 30.23
N HIS A 161 31.30 -15.59 30.55
CA HIS A 161 30.79 -15.58 31.92
C HIS A 161 31.29 -16.77 32.75
N ARG A 162 31.59 -17.93 32.12
CA ARG A 162 32.23 -19.08 32.80
C ARG A 162 33.74 -18.95 32.96
N MET A 163 34.40 -18.16 32.11
CA MET A 163 35.86 -17.98 32.13
C MET A 163 36.32 -16.78 32.97
N LEU A 164 35.45 -15.83 33.29
CA LEU A 164 35.72 -14.78 34.27
C LEU A 164 35.44 -15.31 35.68
N PRO A 165 36.39 -15.23 36.65
CA PRO A 165 36.10 -15.51 38.05
C PRO A 165 35.18 -14.43 38.64
N ALA A 166 34.35 -14.82 39.61
CA ALA A 166 33.49 -13.91 40.38
C ALA A 166 34.30 -12.80 41.09
#